data_AF-A0A2V8SR73-F1
#
_entry.id   AF-A0A2V8SR73-F1
#
_cell.length_a   1.000
_cell.length_b   1.000
_cell.length_c   1.000
_cell.angle_alpha   90.00
_cell.angle_beta   90.00
_cell.angle_gamma   90.00
#
_symmetry.space_group_name_H-M   'P 1'
#
loop_
_entity.id
_entity.type
_entity.pdbx_description
1 polymer ?
#
loop_
_entity_poly.entity_id
_entity_poly.type
_entity_poly.pdbx_seq_one_letter_code
_entity_poly.pdbx_strand_id
1 'polypeptide(L)'
;MLEILDSPKHVVAFKLSGEMTADDVSKAYKAVEDALKDNDRISFFAEVDPSMELTFQGLLKDLVEGVNQLNKLKHYYRMALVTDKGWMAALARVEGLVFSSIDLRVFSQNERAKAFAWASETPEPIREPVEPDASIHFLQTTSENVFAYEIDGRLRERDIKSAVDAVKPFLERTGKFNVLARMKDFSGFDLLSVFDDNLIRVKLKAPSKIDKYAVIGPKPWIRNLLELFNPLVSTEIRTFDSSEEDAAWEWVGARQALLPE
;
A
#
# COMPACT_ATOMS: atom_id res chain seq x y z
N MET A 1 25.69 4.36 12.72
CA MET A 1 25.85 5.66 13.37
C MET A 1 25.02 6.68 12.63
N LEU A 2 24.25 7.45 13.39
CA LEU A 2 23.42 8.54 12.88
C LEU A 2 23.98 9.88 13.32
N GLU A 3 24.20 10.76 12.36
CA GLU A 3 24.59 12.15 12.56
C GLU A 3 23.43 13.05 12.11
N ILE A 4 22.92 13.92 12.99
CA ILE A 4 21.88 14.90 12.65
C ILE A 4 22.58 16.11 12.01
N LEU A 5 22.06 16.55 10.86
CA LEU A 5 22.59 17.68 10.11
C LEU A 5 21.77 18.94 10.40
N ASP A 6 22.43 20.10 10.32
CA ASP A 6 21.73 21.39 10.40
C ASP A 6 20.74 21.53 9.23
N SER A 7 19.52 21.95 9.54
CA SER A 7 18.42 21.97 8.58
C SER A 7 17.26 22.87 9.04
N PRO A 8 16.40 23.32 8.11
CA PRO A 8 15.18 24.03 8.48
C PRO A 8 14.33 23.24 9.46
N LYS A 9 13.54 23.92 10.30
CA LYS A 9 12.73 23.28 11.36
C LYS A 9 11.78 22.18 10.87
N HIS A 10 11.29 22.29 9.64
CA HIS A 10 10.41 21.31 9.01
C HIS A 10 11.17 20.21 8.25
N VAL A 11 12.48 20.11 8.41
CA VAL A 11 13.33 19.11 7.77
C VAL A 11 14.08 18.34 8.85
N VAL A 12 13.97 17.02 8.81
CA VAL A 12 14.81 16.14 9.62
C VAL A 12 15.92 15.62 8.71
N ALA A 13 17.11 16.20 8.85
CA ALA A 13 18.28 15.86 8.04
C ALA A 13 19.25 14.99 8.83
N PHE A 14 19.68 13.88 8.24
CA PHE A 14 20.68 13.00 8.84
C PHE A 14 21.63 12.39 7.82
N LYS A 15 22.83 12.05 8.32
CA LYS A 15 23.80 11.21 7.64
C LYS A 15 23.93 9.89 8.38
N LEU A 16 23.86 8.80 7.62
CA LEU A 16 23.89 7.43 8.10
C LEU A 16 25.20 6.77 7.63
N SER A 17 25.95 6.21 8.56
CA SER A 17 27.20 5.48 8.27
C SER A 17 27.37 4.27 9.18
N GLY A 18 28.06 3.23 8.70
CA GLY A 18 28.28 1.99 9.46
C GLY A 18 26.98 1.33 9.96
N GLU A 19 27.04 0.68 11.13
CA GLU A 19 25.89 0.01 11.75
C GLU A 19 25.06 0.96 12.63
N MET A 20 23.74 0.90 12.53
CA MET A 20 22.84 1.68 13.39
C MET A 20 22.66 1.01 14.76
N THR A 21 22.73 1.82 15.80
CA THR A 21 22.51 1.40 17.19
C THR A 21 21.12 1.79 17.68
N ALA A 22 20.66 1.21 18.80
CA ALA A 22 19.41 1.62 19.44
C ALA A 22 19.39 3.12 19.83
N ASP A 23 20.55 3.66 20.18
CA ASP A 23 20.72 5.08 20.48
C ASP A 23 20.55 5.95 19.22
N ASP A 24 21.06 5.51 18.08
CA ASP A 24 20.87 6.18 16.79
C ASP A 24 19.38 6.26 16.43
N VAL A 25 18.66 5.16 16.61
CA VAL A 25 17.21 5.08 16.39
C VAL A 25 16.46 6.03 17.32
N SER A 26 16.81 6.04 18.61
CA SER A 26 16.21 6.94 19.61
C SER A 26 16.44 8.42 19.26
N LYS A 27 17.62 8.77 18.76
CA LYS A 27 17.93 10.13 18.28
C LYS A 27 17.06 10.53 17.08
N ALA A 28 16.88 9.61 16.12
CA ALA A 28 16.02 9.86 14.96
C ALA A 28 14.57 10.15 15.39
N TYR A 29 14.02 9.32 16.28
CA TYR A 29 12.67 9.51 16.81
C TYR A 29 12.51 10.86 17.49
N LYS A 30 13.47 11.23 18.34
CA LYS A 30 13.43 12.53 19.02
C LYS A 30 13.47 13.70 18.04
N ALA A 31 14.32 13.64 17.02
CA ALA A 31 14.40 14.69 15.99
C ALA A 31 13.09 14.85 15.22
N VAL A 32 12.42 13.73 14.90
CA VAL A 32 11.09 13.72 14.29
C VAL A 32 10.03 14.34 15.21
N GLU A 33 9.99 13.94 16.48
CA GLU A 33 9.05 14.50 17.45
C GLU A 33 9.25 16.00 17.66
N ASP A 34 10.50 16.45 17.77
CA ASP A 34 10.82 17.86 17.94
C ASP A 34 10.41 18.68 16.70
N ALA A 35 10.63 18.16 15.49
CA ALA A 35 10.22 18.82 14.26
C ALA A 35 8.68 18.89 14.14
N LEU A 36 7.95 17.85 14.55
CA LEU A 36 6.48 17.80 14.48
C LEU A 36 5.76 18.67 15.53
N LYS A 37 6.45 19.16 16.57
CA LYS A 37 5.85 20.07 17.55
C LYS A 37 5.42 21.41 16.93
N ASP A 38 6.24 21.91 16.01
CA ASP A 38 6.06 23.24 15.41
C ASP A 38 5.58 23.15 13.95
N ASN A 39 5.50 21.95 13.36
CA ASN A 39 5.20 21.77 11.95
C ASN A 39 4.17 20.66 11.72
N ASP A 40 3.10 20.99 11.01
CA ASP A 40 2.07 20.01 10.62
C ASP A 40 2.63 18.95 9.66
N ARG A 41 3.65 19.29 8.87
CA ARG A 41 4.38 18.33 8.03
C ARG A 41 5.87 18.58 8.07
N ILE A 42 6.62 17.50 7.97
CA ILE A 42 8.08 17.51 7.91
C ILE A 42 8.58 16.75 6.69
N SER A 43 9.75 17.14 6.19
CA SER A 43 10.50 16.46 5.13
C SER A 43 11.72 15.77 5.72
N PHE A 44 12.23 14.79 5.00
CA PHE A 44 13.44 14.06 5.37
C PHE A 44 14.54 14.29 4.35
N PHE A 45 15.76 14.41 4.85
CA PHE A 45 16.96 14.35 4.04
C PHE A 45 17.90 13.32 4.66
N ALA A 46 18.32 12.35 3.86
CA ALA A 46 19.13 11.23 4.32
C ALA A 46 20.33 11.03 3.39
N GLU A 47 21.53 11.16 3.92
CA GLU A 47 22.75 10.71 3.25
C GLU A 47 23.12 9.32 3.73
N VAL A 48 23.25 8.37 2.81
CA VAL A 48 23.68 7.01 3.16
C VAL A 48 25.09 6.77 2.66
N ASP A 49 25.98 6.53 3.61
CA ASP A 49 27.36 6.16 3.33
C ASP A 49 27.43 4.80 2.60
N PRO A 50 28.35 4.64 1.61
CA PRO A 50 28.57 3.36 0.94
C PRO A 50 28.92 2.20 1.87
N SER A 51 29.45 2.46 3.07
CA SER A 51 29.75 1.43 4.08
C SER A 51 28.51 0.86 4.78
N MET A 52 27.34 1.47 4.63
CA MET A 52 26.14 1.05 5.36
C MET A 52 25.54 -0.24 4.78
N GLU A 53 25.75 -1.38 5.44
CA GLU A 53 25.10 -2.64 5.06
C GLU A 53 23.69 -2.72 5.65
N LEU A 54 22.71 -2.19 4.90
CA LEU A 54 21.32 -2.49 5.20
C LEU A 54 21.01 -3.90 4.70
N THR A 55 20.81 -4.85 5.61
CA THR A 55 20.26 -6.14 5.22
C THR A 55 18.77 -5.96 4.91
N PHE A 56 18.33 -6.49 3.77
CA PHE A 56 16.92 -6.47 3.36
C PHE A 56 15.98 -7.05 4.43
N GLN A 57 16.47 -8.03 5.21
CA GLN A 57 15.72 -8.63 6.32
C GLN A 57 15.56 -7.69 7.54
N GLY A 58 16.57 -6.87 7.89
CA GLY A 58 16.45 -5.89 8.96
C GLY A 58 15.43 -4.79 8.62
N LEU A 59 15.46 -4.32 7.37
CA LEU A 59 14.52 -3.32 6.84
C LEU A 59 13.06 -3.82 6.87
N LEU A 60 12.82 -5.09 6.52
CA LEU A 60 11.49 -5.70 6.58
C LEU A 60 10.98 -5.84 8.02
N LYS A 61 11.84 -6.16 8.98
CA LYS A 61 11.46 -6.30 10.39
C LYS A 61 11.03 -4.96 10.99
N ASP A 62 11.82 -3.91 10.76
CA ASP A 62 11.53 -2.57 11.28
C ASP A 62 10.31 -1.93 10.59
N LEU A 63 10.08 -2.24 9.31
CA LEU A 63 8.86 -1.84 8.59
C LEU A 63 7.59 -2.43 9.20
N VAL A 64 7.64 -3.71 9.62
CA VAL A 64 6.52 -4.38 10.29
C VAL A 64 6.25 -3.75 11.67
N GLU A 65 7.30 -3.39 12.42
CA GLU A 65 7.14 -2.71 13.72
C GLU A 65 6.62 -1.26 13.57
N GLY A 66 6.97 -0.58 12.46
CA GLY A 66 6.49 0.76 12.11
C GLY A 66 5.01 0.86 11.73
N VAL A 67 4.33 -0.26 11.46
CA VAL A 67 2.89 -0.34 11.14
C VAL A 67 2.01 0.24 12.27
N ASN A 68 2.50 0.30 13.51
CA ASN A 68 1.74 0.90 14.62
C ASN A 68 1.76 2.44 14.63
N GLN A 69 2.49 3.11 13.73
CA GLN A 69 2.63 4.58 13.67
C GLN A 69 2.02 5.21 12.40
N LEU A 70 1.17 4.49 11.67
CA LEU A 70 0.64 4.89 10.35
C LEU A 70 -0.09 6.23 10.32
N ASN A 71 -0.76 6.62 11.41
CA ASN A 71 -1.41 7.93 11.53
C ASN A 71 -0.43 9.10 11.42
N LYS A 72 0.88 8.88 11.65
CA LYS A 72 1.92 9.90 11.51
C LYS A 72 2.37 10.10 10.06
N LEU A 73 2.10 9.16 9.14
CA LEU A 73 2.56 9.25 7.74
C LEU A 73 2.01 10.47 7.00
N LYS A 74 0.81 10.96 7.34
CA LYS A 74 0.24 12.20 6.76
C LYS A 74 1.07 13.44 7.08
N HIS A 75 1.80 13.42 8.20
CA HIS A 75 2.72 14.47 8.61
C HIS A 75 4.08 14.37 7.91
N TYR A 76 4.32 13.34 7.10
CA TYR A 76 5.54 13.23 6.31
C TYR A 76 5.24 13.74 4.90
N TYR A 77 6.05 14.69 4.43
CA TYR A 77 5.85 15.31 3.11
C TYR A 77 6.64 14.61 2.03
N ARG A 78 7.96 14.54 2.21
CA ARG A 78 8.87 13.96 1.24
C ARG A 78 10.17 13.50 1.88
N MET A 79 10.90 12.64 1.17
CA MET A 79 12.21 12.14 1.59
C MET A 79 13.20 12.20 0.44
N ALA A 80 14.31 12.91 0.65
CA ALA A 80 15.45 12.95 -0.25
C ALA A 80 16.53 12.00 0.25
N LEU A 81 16.82 10.95 -0.52
CA LEU A 81 17.84 9.96 -0.19
C LEU A 81 19.05 10.13 -1.12
N VAL A 82 20.23 10.40 -0.56
CA VAL A 82 21.47 10.52 -1.30
C VAL A 82 22.27 9.22 -1.15
N THR A 83 22.35 8.44 -2.22
CA THR A 83 23.08 7.16 -2.22
C THR A 83 23.46 6.71 -3.63
N ASP A 84 24.64 6.08 -3.76
CA ASP A 84 25.09 5.45 -5.01
C ASP A 84 24.80 3.93 -5.05
N LYS A 85 24.16 3.38 -4.01
CA LYS A 85 23.83 1.94 -3.98
C LYS A 85 22.64 1.64 -4.89
N GLY A 86 22.92 0.92 -5.98
CA GLY A 86 21.95 0.61 -7.02
C GLY A 86 20.67 -0.11 -6.55
N TRP A 87 20.74 -0.91 -5.49
CA TRP A 87 19.56 -1.62 -4.96
C TRP A 87 18.58 -0.69 -4.21
N MET A 88 19.05 0.36 -3.53
CA MET A 88 18.18 1.38 -2.92
C MET A 88 17.57 2.29 -3.97
N ALA A 89 18.36 2.67 -4.99
CA ALA A 89 17.85 3.40 -6.14
C ALA A 89 16.80 2.57 -6.93
N ALA A 90 16.97 1.25 -7.01
CA ALA A 90 16.00 0.35 -7.63
C ALA A 90 14.68 0.29 -6.85
N LEU A 91 14.71 0.24 -5.52
CA LEU A 91 13.50 0.26 -4.69
C LEU A 91 12.70 1.57 -4.85
N ALA A 92 13.37 2.72 -4.95
CA ALA A 92 12.70 4.00 -5.16
C ALA A 92 12.12 4.19 -6.57
N ARG A 93 12.68 3.50 -7.58
CA ARG A 93 12.18 3.51 -8.97
C ARG A 93 11.01 2.57 -9.20
N VAL A 94 10.70 1.68 -8.26
CA VAL A 94 9.41 0.98 -8.27
C VAL A 94 8.37 2.06 -8.03
N GLU A 95 7.74 2.52 -9.11
CA GLU A 95 6.82 3.66 -9.23
C GLU A 95 5.48 3.46 -8.46
N GLY A 96 5.53 2.79 -7.31
CA GLY A 96 4.37 2.30 -6.56
C GLY A 96 4.69 1.44 -5.35
N LEU A 97 5.80 1.66 -4.63
CA LEU A 97 5.83 1.16 -3.25
C LEU A 97 4.77 1.88 -2.40
N VAL A 98 4.22 1.15 -1.43
CA VAL A 98 3.01 1.38 -0.62
C VAL A 98 2.85 2.78 0.01
N PHE A 99 3.89 3.61 0.00
CA PHE A 99 3.99 4.93 0.64
C PHE A 99 3.45 6.09 -0.21
N SER A 100 2.25 5.97 -0.80
CA SER A 100 1.69 7.01 -1.70
C SER A 100 1.49 8.40 -1.07
N SER A 101 1.71 8.54 0.24
CA SER A 101 1.57 9.80 0.98
C SER A 101 2.87 10.61 1.07
N ILE A 102 4.02 10.05 0.67
CA ILE A 102 5.36 10.65 0.78
C ILE A 102 6.05 10.65 -0.58
N ASP A 103 6.48 11.81 -1.09
CA ASP A 103 7.31 11.89 -2.30
C ASP A 103 8.74 11.43 -1.94
N LEU A 104 9.18 10.27 -2.43
CA LEU A 104 10.54 9.75 -2.23
C LEU A 104 11.37 9.98 -3.49
N ARG A 105 12.50 10.65 -3.36
CA ARG A 105 13.48 10.80 -4.45
C ARG A 105 14.86 10.35 -4.03
N VAL A 106 15.50 9.59 -4.91
CA VAL A 106 16.88 9.16 -4.75
C VAL A 106 17.78 10.00 -5.65
N PHE A 107 18.84 10.52 -5.07
CA PHE A 107 19.84 11.36 -5.71
C PHE A 107 21.21 10.69 -5.60
N SER A 108 22.06 10.92 -6.59
CA SER A 108 23.47 10.51 -6.53
C SER A 108 24.25 11.36 -5.52
N GLN A 109 25.40 10.89 -5.05
CA GLN A 109 26.25 11.67 -4.13
C GLN A 109 26.62 13.05 -4.68
N ASN A 110 26.78 13.17 -6.00
CA ASN A 110 27.09 14.45 -6.67
C ASN A 110 25.92 15.45 -6.66
N GLU A 111 24.71 14.99 -6.34
CA GLU A 111 23.49 15.79 -6.30
C GLU A 111 23.02 16.10 -4.89
N ARG A 112 23.86 15.83 -3.87
CA ARG A 112 23.60 16.11 -2.45
C ARG A 112 22.98 17.49 -2.21
N ALA A 113 23.54 18.54 -2.82
CA ALA A 113 23.03 19.90 -2.66
C ALA A 113 21.61 20.07 -3.24
N LYS A 114 21.33 19.45 -4.39
CA LYS A 114 19.99 19.45 -4.99
C LYS A 114 19.00 18.67 -4.13
N ALA A 115 19.42 17.53 -3.60
CA ALA A 115 18.61 16.70 -2.71
C ALA A 115 18.22 17.45 -1.44
N PHE A 116 19.18 18.15 -0.82
CA PHE A 116 18.94 18.95 0.37
C PHE A 116 18.03 20.15 0.10
N ALA A 117 18.28 20.88 -0.99
CA ALA A 117 17.43 21.99 -1.41
C ALA A 117 15.99 21.51 -1.70
N TRP A 118 15.86 20.40 -2.42
CA TRP A 118 14.57 19.80 -2.69
C TRP A 118 13.89 19.36 -1.40
N ALA A 119 14.54 18.69 -0.46
CA ALA A 119 13.89 18.36 0.84
C ALA A 119 13.45 19.61 1.63
N SER A 120 14.16 20.73 1.44
CA SER A 120 14.00 21.95 2.24
C SER A 120 12.89 22.90 1.82
N GLU A 121 12.28 22.74 0.62
CA GLU A 121 11.14 23.61 0.27
C GLU A 121 9.98 23.38 1.26
N THR A 122 9.16 24.41 1.45
CA THR A 122 8.09 24.40 2.45
C THR A 122 7.04 23.33 2.10
N PRO A 123 6.68 22.43 3.04
CA PRO A 123 5.64 21.46 2.83
C PRO A 123 4.31 22.14 2.53
N GLU A 124 3.62 21.67 1.49
CA GLU A 124 2.21 22.03 1.34
C GLU A 124 1.42 21.52 2.55
N PRO A 125 0.49 22.33 3.09
CA PRO A 125 -0.34 21.91 4.21
C PRO A 125 -1.06 20.60 3.87
N ILE A 126 -1.36 19.81 4.89
CA ILE A 126 -2.15 18.58 4.71
C ILE A 126 -3.49 19.02 4.11
N ARG A 127 -3.66 18.82 2.81
CA ARG A 127 -4.99 18.92 2.20
C ARG A 127 -5.74 17.74 2.77
N GLU A 128 -6.78 18.01 3.56
CA GLU A 128 -7.79 16.99 3.80
C GLU A 128 -8.19 16.48 2.42
N PRO A 129 -7.99 15.18 2.12
CA PRO A 129 -8.56 14.65 0.90
C PRO A 129 -10.04 14.99 1.00
N VAL A 130 -10.57 15.77 0.06
CA VAL A 130 -12.02 15.77 -0.22
C VAL A 130 -12.31 14.29 -0.35
N GLU A 131 -12.99 13.69 0.63
CA GLU A 131 -13.13 12.24 0.70
C GLU A 131 -13.66 11.81 -0.66
N PRO A 132 -12.83 11.19 -1.52
CA PRO A 132 -13.34 10.78 -2.82
C PRO A 132 -14.39 9.72 -2.54
N ASP A 133 -15.27 9.46 -3.50
CA ASP A 133 -16.30 8.43 -3.33
C ASP A 133 -15.66 7.07 -2.98
N ALA A 134 -16.48 6.16 -2.42
CA ALA A 134 -16.04 4.82 -2.09
C ALA A 134 -15.38 4.15 -3.31
N SER A 135 -14.21 3.53 -3.13
CA SER A 135 -13.47 2.90 -4.24
C SER A 135 -13.94 1.48 -4.54
N ILE A 136 -14.88 0.95 -3.74
CA ILE A 136 -15.57 -0.31 -4.00
C ILE A 136 -17.03 -0.03 -4.26
N HIS A 137 -17.52 -0.53 -5.39
CA HIS A 137 -18.92 -0.48 -5.78
C HIS A 137 -19.45 -1.91 -5.94
N PHE A 138 -20.51 -2.26 -5.22
CA PHE A 138 -21.11 -3.59 -5.36
C PHE A 138 -21.93 -3.66 -6.65
N LEU A 139 -21.69 -4.69 -7.45
CA LEU A 139 -22.37 -4.91 -8.71
C LEU A 139 -23.57 -5.84 -8.45
N GLN A 140 -24.75 -5.44 -8.94
CA GLN A 140 -25.89 -6.34 -8.93
C GLN A 140 -25.66 -7.48 -9.92
N THR A 141 -26.12 -8.67 -9.54
CA THR A 141 -25.93 -9.89 -10.33
C THR A 141 -27.29 -10.54 -10.59
N THR A 142 -27.38 -11.31 -11.66
CA THR A 142 -28.57 -12.12 -11.95
C THR A 142 -28.67 -13.38 -11.07
N SER A 143 -27.74 -13.59 -10.13
CA SER A 143 -27.64 -14.80 -9.32
C SER A 143 -27.30 -14.46 -7.87
N GLU A 144 -28.16 -14.87 -6.95
CA GLU A 144 -27.96 -14.64 -5.51
C GLU A 144 -26.73 -15.37 -4.94
N ASN A 145 -26.11 -16.28 -5.71
CA ASN A 145 -24.91 -17.02 -5.36
C ASN A 145 -23.62 -16.42 -5.95
N VAL A 146 -23.70 -15.23 -6.57
CA VAL A 146 -22.53 -14.50 -7.07
C VAL A 146 -22.42 -13.16 -6.37
N PHE A 147 -21.32 -12.98 -5.65
CA PHE A 147 -20.95 -11.70 -5.05
C PHE A 147 -20.01 -10.96 -6.01
N ALA A 148 -20.46 -9.82 -6.54
CA ALA A 148 -19.69 -9.06 -7.51
C ALA A 148 -19.43 -7.62 -7.03
N TYR A 149 -18.23 -7.13 -7.31
CA TYR A 149 -17.85 -5.76 -6.98
C TYR A 149 -16.84 -5.20 -7.98
N GLU A 150 -16.83 -3.89 -8.12
CA GLU A 150 -15.91 -3.12 -8.94
C GLU A 150 -15.00 -2.30 -8.02
N ILE A 151 -13.71 -2.25 -8.38
CA ILE A 151 -12.73 -1.39 -7.75
C ILE A 151 -12.39 -0.24 -8.71
N ASP A 152 -12.74 0.98 -8.31
CA ASP A 152 -12.43 2.22 -9.02
C ASP A 152 -11.57 3.13 -8.12
N GLY A 153 -10.29 3.27 -8.46
CA GLY A 153 -9.33 4.07 -7.70
C GLY A 153 -8.54 3.31 -6.62
N ARG A 154 -8.30 3.98 -5.49
CA ARG A 154 -7.40 3.51 -4.42
C ARG A 154 -8.19 2.89 -3.28
N LEU A 155 -7.94 1.61 -3.00
CA LEU A 155 -8.56 0.92 -1.86
C LEU A 155 -8.03 1.45 -0.52
N ARG A 156 -8.95 1.91 0.33
CA ARG A 156 -8.69 2.34 1.71
C ARG A 156 -9.30 1.36 2.70
N GLU A 157 -8.97 1.53 3.98
CA GLU A 157 -9.47 0.69 5.07
C GLU A 157 -11.00 0.61 5.11
N ARG A 158 -11.70 1.74 4.91
CA ARG A 158 -13.17 1.79 4.87
C ARG A 158 -13.76 0.94 3.74
N ASP A 159 -13.08 0.90 2.58
CA ASP A 159 -13.53 0.16 1.41
C ASP A 159 -13.37 -1.35 1.69
N ILE A 160 -12.22 -1.74 2.25
CA ILE A 160 -11.96 -3.13 2.68
C ILE A 160 -12.99 -3.57 3.71
N LYS A 161 -13.25 -2.74 4.73
CA LYS A 161 -14.25 -3.02 5.76
C LYS A 161 -15.64 -3.18 5.15
N SER A 162 -16.03 -2.30 4.22
CA SER A 162 -17.30 -2.39 3.49
C SER A 162 -17.41 -3.70 2.72
N ALA A 163 -16.36 -4.10 1.99
CA ALA A 163 -16.33 -5.37 1.26
C ALA A 163 -16.42 -6.59 2.18
N VAL A 164 -15.72 -6.55 3.32
CA VAL A 164 -15.78 -7.60 4.34
C VAL A 164 -17.17 -7.69 4.96
N ASP A 165 -17.79 -6.57 5.30
CA ASP A 165 -19.14 -6.55 5.86
C ASP A 165 -20.19 -7.03 4.84
N ALA A 166 -20.01 -6.70 3.56
CA ALA A 166 -20.90 -7.14 2.49
C ALA A 166 -20.77 -8.63 2.14
N VAL A 167 -19.57 -9.23 2.29
CA VAL A 167 -19.36 -10.67 2.00
C VAL A 167 -19.72 -11.57 3.17
N LYS A 168 -19.76 -11.07 4.42
CA LYS A 168 -20.12 -11.85 5.62
C LYS A 168 -21.42 -12.65 5.47
N PRO A 169 -22.55 -12.08 4.99
CA PRO A 169 -23.78 -12.83 4.78
C PRO A 169 -23.62 -14.01 3.80
N PHE A 170 -22.71 -13.93 2.82
CA PHE A 170 -22.44 -15.04 1.90
C PHE A 170 -21.64 -16.16 2.57
N LEU A 171 -20.69 -15.80 3.43
CA LEU A 171 -19.88 -16.75 4.20
C LEU A 171 -20.69 -17.56 5.22
N GLU A 172 -21.76 -16.96 5.76
CA GLU A 172 -22.67 -17.60 6.73
C GLU A 172 -23.67 -18.57 6.06
N ARG A 173 -23.86 -18.48 4.74
CA ARG A 173 -24.75 -19.40 4.01
C ARG A 173 -24.19 -20.82 3.96
N THR A 174 -25.11 -21.77 3.81
CA THR A 174 -24.76 -23.17 3.54
C THR A 174 -24.40 -23.30 2.05
N GLY A 175 -23.35 -24.05 1.73
CA GLY A 175 -22.81 -24.15 0.37
C GLY A 175 -21.63 -23.22 0.10
N LYS A 176 -21.19 -23.20 -1.16
CA LYS A 176 -20.17 -22.28 -1.68
C LYS A 176 -20.82 -21.22 -2.58
N PHE A 177 -20.14 -20.10 -2.79
CA PHE A 177 -20.54 -19.04 -3.71
C PHE A 177 -19.38 -18.61 -4.59
N ASN A 178 -19.67 -17.86 -5.66
CA ASN A 178 -18.66 -17.33 -6.58
C ASN A 178 -18.46 -15.83 -6.36
N VAL A 179 -17.26 -15.36 -6.65
CA VAL A 179 -16.87 -13.96 -6.53
C VAL A 179 -16.39 -13.43 -7.87
N LEU A 180 -16.80 -12.21 -8.21
CA LEU A 180 -16.27 -11.48 -9.36
C LEU A 180 -15.77 -10.11 -8.90
N ALA A 181 -14.51 -9.81 -9.19
CA ALA A 181 -13.92 -8.50 -8.96
C ALA A 181 -13.55 -7.87 -10.31
N ARG A 182 -14.10 -6.68 -10.60
CA ARG A 182 -13.68 -5.87 -11.76
C ARG A 182 -12.70 -4.81 -11.30
N MET A 183 -11.52 -4.73 -11.92
CA MET A 183 -10.55 -3.65 -11.69
C MET A 183 -10.61 -2.66 -12.85
N LYS A 184 -11.01 -1.42 -12.57
CA LYS A 184 -11.13 -0.36 -13.58
C LYS A 184 -9.92 0.56 -13.55
N ASP A 185 -9.81 1.39 -12.52
CA ASP A 185 -8.69 2.32 -12.30
C ASP A 185 -7.94 2.02 -11.00
N PHE A 186 -7.67 0.74 -10.75
CA PHE A 186 -7.02 0.32 -9.52
C PHE A 186 -5.59 0.88 -9.41
N SER A 187 -5.37 1.83 -8.50
CA SER A 187 -4.08 2.53 -8.33
C SER A 187 -3.21 1.94 -7.21
N GLY A 188 -3.70 0.93 -6.51
CA GLY A 188 -3.03 0.33 -5.36
C GLY A 188 -3.98 0.19 -4.17
N PHE A 189 -3.58 -0.63 -3.20
CA PHE A 189 -4.18 -0.66 -1.88
C PHE A 189 -3.08 -0.32 -0.88
N ASP A 190 -3.46 0.19 0.29
CA ASP A 190 -2.53 0.22 1.41
C ASP A 190 -2.28 -1.23 1.86
N LEU A 191 -1.16 -1.81 1.40
CA LEU A 191 -0.78 -3.21 1.63
C LEU A 191 -0.79 -3.59 3.11
N LEU A 192 -0.63 -2.62 4.01
CA LEU A 192 -0.55 -2.82 5.44
C LEU A 192 -1.93 -3.03 6.10
N SER A 193 -3.01 -2.46 5.53
CA SER A 193 -4.39 -2.69 6.02
C SER A 193 -4.87 -4.13 5.84
N VAL A 194 -4.21 -4.91 4.96
CA VAL A 194 -4.54 -6.33 4.71
C VAL A 194 -3.93 -7.27 5.76
N PHE A 195 -2.99 -6.76 6.57
CA PHE A 195 -2.29 -7.50 7.63
C PHE A 195 -2.83 -7.23 9.04
N ASP A 196 -3.92 -6.47 9.17
CA ASP A 196 -4.56 -6.25 10.45
C ASP A 196 -5.00 -7.58 11.07
N ASP A 197 -4.67 -7.81 12.35
CA ASP A 197 -4.73 -9.09 13.07
C ASP A 197 -6.18 -9.67 13.14
N ASN A 198 -7.17 -8.83 12.86
CA ASN A 198 -8.59 -9.21 12.76
C ASN A 198 -8.97 -9.79 11.39
N LEU A 199 -8.31 -9.42 10.30
CA LEU A 199 -8.55 -9.98 8.96
C LEU A 199 -7.94 -11.37 8.80
N ILE A 200 -6.84 -11.65 9.49
CA ILE A 200 -6.18 -12.97 9.51
C ILE A 200 -7.11 -14.05 10.11
N ARG A 201 -7.96 -13.67 11.08
CA ARG A 201 -8.98 -14.58 11.64
C ARG A 201 -10.15 -14.83 10.70
N VAL A 202 -10.53 -13.86 9.86
CA VAL A 202 -11.50 -14.06 8.78
C VAL A 202 -10.89 -14.93 7.65
N LYS A 203 -9.57 -14.81 7.41
CA LYS A 203 -8.80 -15.56 6.39
C LYS A 203 -8.75 -17.09 6.59
N LEU A 204 -9.04 -17.62 7.79
CA LEU A 204 -9.02 -19.09 8.00
C LEU A 204 -10.31 -19.82 7.59
N LYS A 205 -11.43 -19.11 7.38
CA LYS A 205 -12.73 -19.71 7.02
C LYS A 205 -13.29 -19.26 5.66
N ALA A 206 -12.85 -18.13 5.13
CA ALA A 206 -13.35 -17.61 3.86
C ALA A 206 -12.94 -18.41 2.61
N PRO A 207 -11.68 -18.89 2.46
CA PRO A 207 -11.26 -19.58 1.23
C PRO A 207 -12.02 -20.89 0.95
N SER A 208 -12.55 -21.55 1.98
CA SER A 208 -13.28 -22.83 1.81
C SER A 208 -14.71 -22.65 1.29
N LYS A 209 -15.26 -21.44 1.38
CA LYS A 209 -16.63 -21.10 0.97
C LYS A 209 -16.72 -20.47 -0.41
N ILE A 210 -15.60 -19.96 -0.93
CA ILE A 210 -15.55 -19.40 -2.28
C ILE A 210 -15.13 -20.51 -3.23
N ASP A 211 -15.99 -20.84 -4.19
CA ASP A 211 -15.69 -21.87 -5.20
C ASP A 211 -14.83 -21.29 -6.31
N LYS A 212 -15.31 -20.20 -6.93
CA LYS A 212 -14.65 -19.50 -8.02
C LYS A 212 -14.44 -18.03 -7.70
N TYR A 213 -13.30 -17.49 -8.10
CA TYR A 213 -13.00 -16.07 -7.99
C TYR A 213 -12.45 -15.53 -9.32
N ALA A 214 -13.27 -14.78 -10.04
CA ALA A 214 -12.90 -14.10 -11.27
C ALA A 214 -12.35 -12.71 -10.98
N VAL A 215 -11.22 -12.37 -11.58
CA VAL A 215 -10.63 -11.03 -11.51
C VAL A 215 -10.46 -10.47 -12.92
N ILE A 216 -11.17 -9.40 -13.23
CA ILE A 216 -11.15 -8.74 -14.54
C ILE A 216 -10.20 -7.55 -14.50
N GLY A 217 -9.29 -7.47 -15.47
CA GLY A 217 -8.34 -6.37 -15.64
C GLY A 217 -7.28 -6.21 -14.54
N PRO A 218 -6.73 -7.27 -13.91
CA PRO A 218 -5.71 -7.07 -12.88
C PRO A 218 -4.42 -6.49 -13.46
N LYS A 219 -3.79 -5.59 -12.71
CA LYS A 219 -2.41 -5.13 -13.02
C LYS A 219 -1.44 -6.32 -12.99
N PRO A 220 -0.33 -6.28 -13.75
CA PRO A 220 0.61 -7.41 -13.87
C PRO A 220 1.13 -7.94 -12.52
N TRP A 221 1.46 -7.06 -11.58
CA TRP A 221 1.94 -7.48 -10.26
C TRP A 221 0.86 -8.18 -9.42
N ILE A 222 -0.42 -7.82 -9.60
CA ILE A 222 -1.56 -8.49 -8.92
C ILE A 222 -1.76 -9.86 -9.52
N ARG A 223 -1.68 -9.99 -10.85
CA ARG A 223 -1.76 -11.27 -11.55
C ARG A 223 -0.69 -12.23 -10.99
N ASN A 224 0.56 -11.79 -10.93
CA ASN A 224 1.66 -12.59 -10.37
C ASN A 224 1.42 -12.98 -8.89
N LEU A 225 0.89 -12.05 -8.09
CA LEU A 225 0.56 -12.30 -6.69
C LEU A 225 -0.54 -13.36 -6.55
N LEU A 226 -1.61 -13.26 -7.34
CA LEU A 226 -2.73 -14.20 -7.34
C LEU A 226 -2.28 -15.60 -7.79
N GLU A 227 -1.46 -15.69 -8.85
CA GLU A 227 -0.90 -16.95 -9.34
C GLU A 227 -0.04 -17.67 -8.30
N LEU A 228 0.72 -16.91 -7.50
CA LEU A 228 1.52 -17.45 -6.39
C LEU A 228 0.64 -18.02 -5.27
N PHE A 229 -0.49 -17.38 -4.95
CA PHE A 229 -1.39 -17.82 -3.88
C PHE A 229 -2.40 -18.88 -4.31
N ASN A 230 -2.70 -19.02 -5.60
CA ASN A 230 -3.70 -19.94 -6.13
C ASN A 230 -3.52 -21.40 -5.64
N PRO A 231 -2.31 -21.99 -5.58
CA PRO A 231 -2.13 -23.36 -5.10
C PRO A 231 -2.38 -23.54 -3.59
N LEU A 232 -2.39 -22.45 -2.83
CA LEU A 232 -2.51 -22.44 -1.36
C LEU A 232 -3.94 -22.25 -0.88
N VAL A 233 -4.89 -21.96 -1.77
CA VAL A 233 -6.30 -21.72 -1.45
C VAL A 233 -7.19 -22.74 -2.15
N SER A 234 -8.30 -23.11 -1.51
CA SER A 234 -9.29 -24.05 -2.07
C SER A 234 -10.21 -23.42 -3.12
N THR A 235 -10.01 -22.14 -3.42
CA THR A 235 -10.78 -21.36 -4.38
C THR A 235 -10.10 -21.42 -5.74
N GLU A 236 -10.85 -21.70 -6.80
CA GLU A 236 -10.34 -21.58 -8.16
C GLU A 236 -10.26 -20.08 -8.51
N ILE A 237 -9.06 -19.52 -8.66
CA ILE A 237 -8.86 -18.13 -9.05
C ILE A 237 -8.53 -18.06 -10.53
N ARG A 238 -9.26 -17.22 -11.28
CA ARG A 238 -8.96 -16.95 -12.70
C ARG A 238 -8.93 -15.46 -12.98
N THR A 239 -7.93 -15.05 -13.75
CA THR A 239 -7.84 -13.67 -14.25
C THR A 239 -8.30 -13.59 -15.69
N PHE A 240 -8.89 -12.45 -16.03
CA PHE A 240 -9.43 -12.12 -17.34
C PHE A 240 -8.94 -10.72 -17.71
N ASP A 241 -8.64 -10.47 -18.98
CA ASP A 241 -8.39 -9.09 -19.41
C ASP A 241 -9.70 -8.30 -19.46
N SER A 242 -9.64 -6.96 -19.44
CA SER A 242 -10.84 -6.11 -19.43
C SER A 242 -11.75 -6.32 -20.65
N SER A 243 -11.20 -6.82 -21.76
CA SER A 243 -11.97 -7.20 -22.95
C SER A 243 -12.71 -8.53 -22.84
N GLU A 244 -12.41 -9.34 -21.82
CA GLU A 244 -12.98 -10.68 -21.61
C GLU A 244 -14.04 -10.69 -20.49
N GLU A 245 -14.65 -9.55 -20.23
CA GLU A 245 -15.60 -9.37 -19.14
C GLU A 245 -16.80 -10.33 -19.21
N ASP A 246 -17.38 -10.51 -20.39
CA ASP A 246 -18.50 -11.44 -20.59
C ASP A 246 -18.10 -12.88 -20.25
N ALA A 247 -16.87 -13.28 -20.60
CA ALA A 247 -16.34 -14.61 -20.29
C ALA A 247 -16.14 -14.80 -18.78
N ALA A 248 -15.73 -13.74 -18.06
CA ALA A 248 -15.60 -13.76 -16.61
C ALA A 248 -16.96 -13.95 -15.92
N TRP A 249 -17.99 -13.22 -16.37
CA TRP A 249 -19.36 -13.34 -15.89
C TRP A 249 -19.93 -14.74 -16.12
N GLU A 250 -19.79 -15.27 -17.33
CA GLU A 250 -20.21 -16.64 -17.64
C GLU A 250 -19.49 -17.69 -16.79
N TRP A 251 -18.19 -17.51 -16.55
CA TRP A 251 -17.41 -18.46 -15.76
C TRP A 251 -17.82 -18.51 -14.29
N VAL A 252 -18.25 -17.39 -13.70
CA VAL A 252 -18.85 -17.34 -12.35
C VAL A 252 -20.33 -17.73 -12.34
N GLY A 253 -20.95 -17.97 -13.51
CA GLY A 253 -22.32 -18.43 -13.65
C GLY A 253 -23.37 -17.34 -13.42
N ALA A 254 -23.07 -16.09 -13.75
CA ALA A 254 -24.00 -14.96 -13.64
C ALA A 254 -23.81 -13.95 -14.78
N ARG A 255 -24.63 -12.91 -14.79
CA ARG A 255 -24.42 -11.69 -15.56
C ARG A 255 -24.59 -10.49 -14.64
N GLN A 256 -24.04 -9.34 -15.03
CA GLN A 256 -24.36 -8.09 -14.35
C GLN A 256 -25.85 -7.78 -14.57
N ALA A 257 -26.58 -7.57 -13.48
CA ALA A 257 -27.92 -7.02 -13.56
C ALA A 257 -27.79 -5.50 -13.70
N LEU A 258 -28.27 -4.96 -14.83
CA LEU A 258 -28.42 -3.52 -14.99
C LEU A 258 -29.75 -3.13 -14.35
N LEU A 259 -29.73 -2.11 -13.48
CA LEU A 259 -30.99 -1.48 -13.04
C LEU A 259 -31.70 -0.97 -14.32
N PRO A 260 -33.02 -1.20 -14.47
CA PRO A 260 -33.76 -0.50 -15.51
C PRO A 260 -33.61 1.01 -15.27
N GLU A 261 -33.25 1.74 -16.34
CA GLU A 261 -33.20 3.22 -16.36
C GLU A 261 -34.53 3.84 -15.93
#